data_AF-A0A8H5SL78-F1
#
_entry.id   AF-A0A8H5SL78-F1
#
_cell.length_a   1.000
_cell.length_b   1.000
_cell.length_c   1.000
_cell.angle_alpha   90.00
_cell.angle_beta   90.00
_cell.angle_gamma   90.00
#
_symmetry.space_group_name_H-M   'P 1'
#
loop_
_entity.id
_entity.type
_entity.pdbx_description
1 polymer ?
#
loop_
_entity_poly.entity_id
_entity_poly.type
_entity_poly.pdbx_seq_one_letter_code
_entity_poly.pdbx_strand_id
1 'polypeptide(L)'
;MNHPSGHRKAAYMNAYCRHVFSLLENSHLSQQKPIRHAIRIHAVVVADFTEQKLVEIVQYLIGQGVFRSPVAAAYEFPDLRDPNIAGAQSPVEPPTECQARKMVTFDLSWLRSSFDDNGYADLTLISCAKQYSAHRVIVCLQSSVITRKLLSQFQSTKQDPSCDSCGASPGYYFDFLDDDPQAVDCLIQYFYRQDYRGSCYSPKVKDAESCDAGHEVSVSLSEQDDIDDSYPILHVRVYALAELYGILTLKRLALEKFNKTIQENVRIGRQLEEPECSIIIIR
;
A
#
# COMPACT_ATOMS: atom_id res chain seq x y z
N MET A 1 8.25 -26.97 -22.21
CA MET A 1 6.93 -27.03 -22.88
C MET A 1 6.88 -25.92 -23.91
N ASN A 2 6.55 -26.23 -25.17
CA ASN A 2 6.50 -25.23 -26.24
C ASN A 2 5.09 -24.64 -26.33
N HIS A 3 4.84 -23.55 -25.61
CA HIS A 3 3.62 -22.77 -25.81
C HIS A 3 3.71 -21.99 -27.13
N PRO A 4 2.70 -21.96 -28.00
CA PRO A 4 2.74 -21.18 -29.24
C PRO A 4 3.09 -19.70 -29.00
N SER A 5 3.91 -19.10 -29.88
CA SER A 5 4.33 -17.69 -29.76
C SER A 5 3.14 -16.74 -29.59
N GLY A 6 2.04 -16.96 -30.33
CA GLY A 6 0.81 -16.18 -30.18
C GLY A 6 0.19 -16.23 -28.78
N HIS A 7 0.21 -17.40 -28.11
CA HIS A 7 -0.27 -17.51 -26.74
C HIS A 7 0.64 -16.80 -25.73
N ARG A 8 1.96 -16.90 -25.92
CA ARG A 8 2.93 -16.18 -25.08
C ARG A 8 2.76 -14.67 -25.23
N LYS A 9 2.56 -14.20 -26.47
CA LYS A 9 2.28 -12.80 -26.79
C LYS A 9 0.97 -12.33 -26.16
N ALA A 10 -0.10 -13.12 -26.24
CA ALA A 10 -1.39 -12.77 -25.62
C ALA A 10 -1.29 -12.61 -24.09
N ALA A 11 -0.57 -13.51 -23.41
CA ALA A 11 -0.32 -13.38 -21.97
C ALA A 11 0.50 -12.11 -21.64
N TYR A 12 1.56 -11.83 -22.39
CA TYR A 12 2.37 -10.63 -22.18
C TYR A 12 1.63 -9.33 -22.55
N MET A 13 0.72 -9.37 -23.54
CA MET A 13 -0.10 -8.23 -23.97
C MET A 13 -1.22 -7.87 -23.02
N ASN A 14 -1.67 -8.82 -22.19
CA ASN A 14 -2.65 -8.54 -21.16
C ASN A 14 -2.07 -7.54 -20.12
N ALA A 15 -2.73 -6.38 -19.99
CA ALA A 15 -2.26 -5.29 -19.14
C ALA A 15 -2.12 -5.70 -17.66
N TYR A 16 -3.09 -6.47 -17.15
CA TYR A 16 -3.06 -6.98 -15.77
C TYR A 16 -1.96 -8.00 -15.56
N CYS A 17 -1.80 -8.96 -16.49
CA CYS A 17 -0.73 -9.95 -16.44
C CYS A 17 0.64 -9.27 -16.47
N ARG A 18 0.84 -8.30 -17.37
CA ARG A 18 2.11 -7.56 -17.44
C ARG A 18 2.36 -6.77 -16.16
N HIS A 19 1.36 -6.04 -15.67
CA HIS A 19 1.50 -5.26 -14.44
C HIS A 19 1.88 -6.16 -13.24
N VAL A 20 1.12 -7.24 -13.01
CA VAL A 20 1.32 -8.15 -11.86
C VAL A 20 2.70 -8.80 -11.90
N PHE A 21 3.14 -9.31 -13.06
CA PHE A 21 4.40 -10.06 -13.17
C PHE A 21 5.63 -9.18 -13.44
N SER A 22 5.45 -7.88 -13.68
CA SER A 22 6.53 -6.90 -13.65
C SER A 22 6.86 -6.40 -12.23
N LEU A 23 6.01 -6.65 -11.23
CA LEU A 23 6.32 -6.35 -9.83
C LEU A 23 7.50 -7.19 -9.32
N LEU A 24 8.37 -6.58 -8.50
CA LEU A 24 9.55 -7.24 -7.93
C LEU A 24 9.20 -8.55 -7.21
N GLU A 25 8.09 -8.58 -6.47
CA GLU A 25 7.63 -9.79 -5.75
C GLU A 25 7.31 -10.97 -6.66
N ASN A 26 6.80 -10.69 -7.87
CA ASN A 26 6.27 -11.72 -8.78
C ASN A 26 7.22 -12.03 -9.93
N SER A 27 8.10 -11.09 -10.29
CA SER A 27 9.04 -11.22 -11.41
C SER A 27 10.11 -12.29 -11.17
N HIS A 28 10.31 -12.76 -9.94
CA HIS A 28 11.26 -13.80 -9.52
C HIS A 28 10.62 -15.19 -9.39
N LEU A 29 9.31 -15.31 -9.56
CA LEU A 29 8.63 -16.58 -9.30
C LEU A 29 9.03 -17.64 -10.32
N SER A 30 9.73 -18.67 -9.86
CA SER A 30 10.15 -19.80 -10.70
C SER A 30 9.22 -21.01 -10.59
N GLN A 31 8.35 -21.04 -9.57
CA GLN A 31 7.48 -22.18 -9.24
C GLN A 31 6.03 -21.92 -9.62
N GLN A 32 5.32 -22.95 -10.09
CA GLN A 32 3.91 -22.81 -10.52
C GLN A 32 2.97 -22.45 -9.38
N LYS A 33 3.20 -22.94 -8.15
CA LYS A 33 2.34 -22.68 -6.99
C LYS A 33 2.23 -21.17 -6.66
N PRO A 34 3.34 -20.42 -6.47
CA PRO A 34 3.25 -18.99 -6.21
C PRO A 34 2.75 -18.19 -7.42
N ILE A 35 3.05 -18.62 -8.65
CA ILE A 35 2.50 -17.98 -9.87
C ILE A 35 0.98 -18.10 -9.90
N ARG A 36 0.46 -19.30 -9.61
CA ARG A 36 -0.99 -19.56 -9.52
C ARG A 36 -1.63 -18.74 -8.41
N HIS A 37 -0.97 -18.62 -7.27
CA HIS A 37 -1.44 -17.80 -6.16
C HIS A 37 -1.55 -16.32 -6.57
N ALA A 38 -0.52 -15.77 -7.24
CA ALA A 38 -0.54 -14.40 -7.76
C ALA A 38 -1.66 -14.19 -8.79
N ILE A 39 -1.86 -15.15 -9.72
CA ILE A 39 -2.96 -15.09 -10.70
C ILE A 39 -4.32 -15.01 -10.00
N ARG A 40 -4.55 -15.81 -8.95
CA ARG A 40 -5.81 -15.82 -8.21
C ARG A 40 -6.03 -14.56 -7.38
N ILE A 41 -5.00 -14.10 -6.67
CA ILE A 41 -5.08 -12.87 -5.86
C ILE A 41 -5.42 -11.67 -6.73
N HIS A 42 -4.78 -11.55 -7.90
CA HIS A 42 -4.94 -10.41 -8.78
C HIS A 42 -6.00 -10.63 -9.86
N ALA A 43 -6.77 -11.73 -9.79
CA ALA A 43 -7.79 -12.11 -10.77
C ALA A 43 -7.32 -11.97 -12.23
N VAL A 44 -6.09 -12.42 -12.52
CA VAL A 44 -5.50 -12.30 -13.87
C VAL A 44 -6.18 -13.30 -14.80
N VAL A 45 -6.89 -12.79 -15.80
CA VAL A 45 -7.56 -13.60 -16.82
C VAL A 45 -7.08 -13.18 -18.21
N VAL A 46 -6.73 -14.17 -19.02
CA VAL A 46 -6.43 -14.02 -20.45
C VAL A 46 -7.47 -14.82 -21.21
N ALA A 47 -8.08 -14.23 -22.24
CA ALA A 47 -9.09 -14.90 -23.05
C ALA A 47 -8.56 -16.22 -23.60
N ASP A 48 -9.41 -17.26 -23.64
CA ASP A 48 -9.13 -18.60 -24.17
C ASP A 48 -8.03 -19.40 -23.43
N PHE A 49 -7.69 -18.98 -22.22
CA PHE A 49 -6.68 -19.64 -21.39
C PHE A 49 -7.33 -20.25 -20.17
N THR A 50 -7.01 -21.53 -19.91
CA THR A 50 -7.24 -22.12 -18.61
C THR A 50 -6.22 -21.56 -17.61
N GLU A 51 -6.54 -21.58 -16.31
CA GLU A 51 -5.61 -21.15 -15.25
C GLU A 51 -4.27 -21.89 -15.37
N GLN A 52 -4.29 -23.20 -15.58
CA GLN A 52 -3.07 -24.00 -15.72
C GLN A 52 -2.25 -23.59 -16.96
N LYS A 53 -2.90 -23.36 -18.10
CA LYS A 53 -2.23 -22.88 -19.32
C LYS A 53 -1.59 -21.51 -19.10
N LEU A 54 -2.28 -20.62 -18.40
CA LEU A 54 -1.74 -19.30 -18.06
C LEU A 54 -0.54 -19.40 -17.11
N VAL A 55 -0.61 -20.24 -16.07
CA VAL A 55 0.49 -20.47 -15.13
C VAL A 55 1.76 -20.94 -15.85
N GLU A 56 1.64 -21.89 -16.77
CA GLU A 56 2.78 -22.44 -17.51
C GLU A 56 3.40 -21.40 -18.46
N ILE A 57 2.57 -20.63 -19.16
CA ILE A 57 3.04 -19.55 -20.04
C ILE A 57 3.74 -18.45 -19.24
N VAL A 58 3.15 -18.03 -18.12
CA VAL A 58 3.74 -17.02 -17.25
C VAL A 58 5.05 -17.51 -16.65
N GLN A 59 5.12 -18.77 -16.19
CA GLN A 59 6.35 -19.38 -15.67
C GLN A 59 7.46 -19.34 -16.72
N TYR A 60 7.15 -19.68 -17.97
CA TYR A 60 8.10 -19.58 -19.08
C TYR A 60 8.57 -18.14 -19.29
N LEU A 61 7.66 -17.17 -19.38
CA LEU A 61 7.99 -15.76 -19.62
C LEU A 61 8.80 -15.12 -18.48
N ILE A 62 8.54 -15.51 -17.24
CA ILE A 62 9.38 -15.12 -16.09
C ILE A 62 10.78 -15.71 -16.24
N GLY A 63 10.89 -16.98 -16.61
CA GLY A 63 12.17 -17.64 -16.88
C GLY A 63 12.98 -16.98 -18.00
N GLN A 64 12.31 -16.42 -19.01
CA GLN A 64 12.95 -15.63 -20.08
C GLN A 64 13.24 -14.17 -19.69
N GLY A 65 12.87 -13.73 -18.49
CA GLY A 65 13.08 -12.35 -18.03
C GLY A 65 12.25 -11.29 -18.76
N VAL A 66 11.22 -11.71 -19.51
CA VAL A 66 10.40 -10.86 -20.39
C VAL A 66 9.68 -9.76 -19.62
N PHE A 67 9.24 -10.02 -18.39
CA PHE A 67 8.54 -9.02 -17.57
C PHE A 67 9.47 -7.97 -16.92
N ARG A 68 10.79 -8.19 -16.94
CA ARG A 68 11.79 -7.31 -16.31
C ARG A 68 12.58 -6.49 -17.30
N SER A 69 12.84 -7.08 -18.46
CA SER A 69 13.70 -6.50 -19.47
C SER A 69 12.87 -6.25 -20.73
N PRO A 70 12.62 -4.97 -21.07
CA PRO A 70 12.05 -4.61 -22.36
C PRO A 70 12.85 -5.19 -23.54
N VAL A 71 14.16 -5.36 -23.35
CA VAL A 71 15.06 -5.98 -24.33
C VAL A 71 14.74 -7.48 -24.46
N ALA A 72 14.56 -8.21 -23.35
CA ALA A 72 14.16 -9.62 -23.40
C ALA A 72 12.76 -9.80 -24.01
N ALA A 73 11.83 -8.90 -23.71
CA ALA A 73 10.52 -8.87 -24.36
C ALA A 73 10.63 -8.62 -25.87
N ALA A 74 11.53 -7.73 -26.31
CA ALA A 74 11.76 -7.45 -27.73
C ALA A 74 12.49 -8.60 -28.47
N TYR A 75 13.24 -9.45 -27.76
CA TYR A 75 13.79 -10.69 -28.30
C TYR A 75 12.73 -11.78 -28.41
N GLU A 76 11.88 -11.92 -27.40
CA GLU A 76 10.78 -12.90 -27.38
C GLU A 76 9.67 -12.53 -28.39
N PHE A 77 9.42 -11.24 -28.59
CA PHE A 77 8.36 -10.70 -29.43
C PHE A 77 8.89 -9.59 -30.37
N PRO A 78 9.64 -9.96 -31.43
CA PRO A 78 10.23 -8.99 -32.36
C PRO A 78 9.19 -8.11 -33.07
N ASP A 79 7.97 -8.62 -33.28
CA ASP A 79 6.85 -7.89 -33.90
C ASP A 79 6.29 -6.74 -33.04
N LEU A 80 6.70 -6.62 -31.78
CA LEU A 80 6.27 -5.54 -30.87
C LEU A 80 7.24 -4.35 -30.86
N ARG A 81 8.28 -4.37 -31.70
CA ARG A 81 9.19 -3.24 -31.84
C ARG A 81 8.45 -2.05 -32.43
N ASP A 82 8.45 -0.95 -31.68
CA ASP A 82 8.07 0.36 -32.18
C ASP A 82 9.17 0.83 -33.16
N PRO A 83 8.85 1.18 -34.43
CA PRO A 83 9.84 1.60 -35.42
C PRO A 83 10.60 2.90 -35.05
N ASN A 84 10.20 3.61 -33.99
CA ASN A 84 10.93 4.78 -33.49
C ASN A 84 12.24 4.46 -32.75
N ILE A 85 12.63 3.18 -32.66
CA ILE A 85 13.97 2.74 -32.23
C ILE A 85 14.74 2.15 -33.43
N ALA A 86 14.54 2.70 -34.63
CA ALA A 86 15.33 2.38 -35.82
C ALA A 86 16.34 3.50 -36.09
N GLY A 87 17.33 3.61 -35.21
CA GLY A 87 18.33 4.67 -35.32
C GLY A 87 19.63 4.37 -34.58
N ALA A 88 20.09 3.12 -34.61
CA ALA A 88 21.51 2.77 -34.45
C ALA A 88 21.68 1.24 -34.50
N GLN A 89 22.09 0.72 -35.65
CA GLN A 89 22.84 -0.53 -35.69
C GLN A 89 24.18 -0.26 -36.38
N SER A 90 25.28 -0.44 -35.66
CA SER A 90 26.49 -1.15 -36.12
C SER A 90 27.49 -1.32 -34.95
N PRO A 91 28.54 -2.17 -35.05
CA PRO A 91 28.65 -3.33 -34.19
C PRO A 91 29.96 -3.38 -33.35
N VAL A 92 29.96 -4.25 -32.34
CA VAL A 92 31.12 -4.74 -31.56
C VAL A 92 31.76 -3.78 -30.55
N GLU A 93 31.45 -3.98 -29.25
CA GLU A 93 32.40 -4.26 -28.15
C GLU A 93 31.62 -4.54 -26.86
N PRO A 94 32.01 -5.49 -25.99
CA PRO A 94 31.65 -5.45 -24.57
C PRO A 94 32.67 -4.52 -23.89
N PRO A 95 32.28 -3.56 -23.02
CA PRO A 95 32.00 -3.98 -21.64
C PRO A 95 31.18 -2.98 -20.78
N THR A 96 30.89 -3.41 -19.55
CA THR A 96 30.80 -2.61 -18.32
C THR A 96 29.53 -1.76 -18.04
N GLU A 97 29.13 -1.85 -16.78
CA GLU A 97 28.23 -0.96 -16.04
C GLU A 97 26.72 -1.13 -16.28
N CYS A 98 26.09 -1.78 -15.30
CA CYS A 98 24.71 -1.52 -14.89
C CYS A 98 24.51 -0.02 -14.68
N GLN A 99 24.20 0.72 -15.74
CA GLN A 99 23.59 2.03 -15.58
C GLN A 99 22.22 1.81 -14.98
N ALA A 100 22.14 2.03 -13.68
CA ALA A 100 20.89 2.25 -12.96
C ALA A 100 20.09 3.26 -13.77
N ARG A 101 19.06 2.78 -14.49
CA ARG A 101 18.08 3.67 -15.10
C ARG A 101 17.57 4.55 -13.97
N LYS A 102 17.90 5.84 -14.01
CA LYS A 102 17.33 6.83 -13.11
C LYS A 102 15.82 6.66 -13.19
N MET A 103 15.25 6.13 -12.11
CA MET A 103 13.81 6.07 -11.91
C MET A 103 13.32 7.49 -12.14
N VAL A 104 12.42 7.68 -13.10
CA VAL A 104 11.73 8.96 -13.25
C VAL A 104 10.87 9.09 -12.00
N THR A 105 11.36 9.86 -11.03
CA THR A 105 10.61 10.23 -9.84
C THR A 105 9.53 11.20 -10.30
N PHE A 106 8.31 10.71 -10.48
CA PHE A 106 7.16 11.61 -10.63
C PHE A 106 7.02 12.41 -9.35
N ASP A 107 7.00 13.73 -9.48
CA ASP A 107 6.74 14.62 -8.36
C ASP A 107 5.28 14.50 -7.94
N LEU A 108 5.03 13.80 -6.83
CA LEU A 108 3.72 13.63 -6.22
C LEU A 108 3.44 14.68 -5.14
N SER A 109 4.12 15.83 -5.17
CA SER A 109 3.89 16.92 -4.21
C SER A 109 2.43 17.38 -4.20
N TRP A 110 1.77 17.43 -5.36
CA TRP A 110 0.34 17.77 -5.45
C TRP A 110 -0.54 16.83 -4.63
N LEU A 111 -0.26 15.51 -4.65
CA LEU A 111 -1.01 14.50 -3.92
C LEU A 111 -0.87 14.74 -2.41
N ARG A 112 0.34 15.08 -1.95
CA ARG A 112 0.59 15.40 -0.54
C ARG A 112 -0.14 16.66 -0.11
N SER A 113 -0.15 17.69 -0.96
CA SER A 113 -0.87 18.94 -0.71
C SER A 113 -2.38 18.75 -0.64
N SER A 114 -2.95 17.82 -1.41
CA SER A 114 -4.39 17.48 -1.36
C SER A 114 -4.84 16.84 -0.05
N PHE A 115 -3.93 16.47 0.85
CA PHE A 115 -4.30 15.97 2.18
C PHE A 115 -4.86 17.08 3.09
N ASP A 116 -4.27 18.27 3.00
CA ASP A 116 -4.62 19.43 3.82
C ASP A 116 -5.63 20.37 3.10
N ASP A 117 -5.93 20.07 1.84
CA ASP A 117 -6.90 20.79 1.01
C ASP A 117 -8.23 20.01 0.92
N ASN A 118 -9.33 20.67 1.25
CA ASN A 118 -10.67 20.11 1.13
C ASN A 118 -11.29 20.35 -0.26
N GLY A 119 -10.60 21.03 -1.17
CA GLY A 119 -11.06 21.28 -2.53
C GLY A 119 -11.26 19.98 -3.31
N TYR A 120 -12.43 19.81 -3.94
CA TYR A 120 -12.83 18.58 -4.67
C TYR A 120 -12.97 17.31 -3.82
N ALA A 121 -12.89 17.42 -2.49
CA ALA A 121 -13.17 16.30 -1.62
C ALA A 121 -14.64 15.88 -1.75
N ASP A 122 -14.84 14.63 -2.17
CA ASP A 122 -16.13 14.04 -2.49
C ASP A 122 -16.43 12.78 -1.67
N LEU A 123 -15.62 12.53 -0.63
CA LEU A 123 -15.75 11.43 0.32
C LEU A 123 -15.47 11.89 1.74
N THR A 124 -16.32 11.47 2.68
CA THR A 124 -16.07 11.63 4.12
C THR A 124 -15.64 10.30 4.72
N LEU A 125 -14.41 10.23 5.21
CA LEU A 125 -13.91 9.09 5.96
C LEU A 125 -14.15 9.34 7.46
N ILE A 126 -14.71 8.36 8.17
CA ILE A 126 -15.13 8.50 9.56
C ILE A 126 -14.40 7.46 10.39
N SER A 127 -13.57 7.93 11.32
CA SER A 127 -13.05 7.15 12.44
C SER A 127 -13.82 7.52 13.70
N CYS A 128 -13.88 6.63 14.69
CA CYS A 128 -14.50 6.90 15.99
C CYS A 128 -14.00 8.20 16.64
N ALA A 129 -12.75 8.61 16.38
CA ALA A 129 -12.16 9.83 16.94
C ALA A 129 -12.28 11.07 16.03
N LYS A 130 -12.41 10.89 14.71
CA LYS A 130 -12.20 11.98 13.74
C LYS A 130 -12.84 11.71 12.39
N GLN A 131 -13.32 12.78 11.75
CA GLN A 131 -13.76 12.77 10.37
C GLN A 131 -12.72 13.42 9.45
N TYR A 132 -12.58 12.90 8.25
CA TYR A 132 -11.62 13.35 7.25
C TYR A 132 -12.34 13.62 5.94
N SER A 133 -12.12 14.81 5.41
CA SER A 133 -12.49 15.13 4.03
C SER A 133 -11.48 14.46 3.11
N ALA A 134 -11.96 13.68 2.15
CA ALA A 134 -11.12 12.88 1.29
C ALA A 134 -11.62 12.83 -0.16
N HIS A 135 -10.74 12.34 -1.03
CA HIS A 135 -10.99 12.23 -2.46
C HIS A 135 -11.18 10.78 -2.85
N ARG A 136 -12.33 10.46 -3.43
CA ARG A 136 -12.66 9.09 -3.88
C ARG A 136 -11.64 8.57 -4.86
N VAL A 137 -11.20 9.41 -5.78
CA VAL A 137 -10.18 9.03 -6.76
C VAL A 137 -8.87 8.61 -6.08
N ILE A 138 -8.48 9.22 -4.97
CA ILE A 138 -7.23 8.84 -4.27
C ILE A 138 -7.43 7.54 -3.48
N VAL A 139 -8.51 7.44 -2.72
CA VAL A 139 -8.78 6.32 -1.80
C VAL A 139 -9.14 5.04 -2.57
N CYS A 140 -10.03 5.13 -3.57
CA CYS A 140 -10.54 3.96 -4.29
C CYS A 140 -9.48 3.30 -5.17
N LEU A 141 -8.52 4.07 -5.71
CA LEU A 141 -7.39 3.52 -6.46
C LEU A 141 -6.48 2.64 -5.57
N GLN A 142 -6.47 2.88 -4.26
CA GLN A 142 -5.56 2.20 -3.34
C GLN A 142 -6.23 1.09 -2.54
N SER A 143 -7.55 1.18 -2.27
CA SER A 143 -8.30 0.14 -1.56
C SER A 143 -9.51 -0.34 -2.36
N SER A 144 -9.40 -1.57 -2.88
CA SER A 144 -10.51 -2.26 -3.52
C SER A 144 -11.63 -2.63 -2.53
N VAL A 145 -11.30 -2.83 -1.25
CA VAL A 145 -12.26 -3.12 -0.18
C VAL A 145 -13.15 -1.91 0.09
N ILE A 146 -12.54 -0.73 0.28
CA ILE A 146 -13.28 0.53 0.47
C ILE A 146 -14.12 0.81 -0.77
N THR A 147 -13.55 0.66 -1.97
CA THR A 147 -14.28 0.83 -3.25
C THR A 147 -15.52 -0.03 -3.31
N ARG A 148 -15.41 -1.33 -3.02
CA ARG A 148 -16.54 -2.27 -3.07
C ARG A 148 -17.62 -1.91 -2.06
N LYS A 149 -17.24 -1.56 -0.83
CA LYS A 149 -18.16 -1.12 0.21
C LYS A 149 -18.91 0.15 -0.20
N LEU A 150 -18.20 1.18 -0.70
CA LEU A 150 -18.82 2.41 -1.21
C LEU A 150 -19.80 2.12 -2.35
N LEU A 151 -19.46 1.24 -3.29
CA LEU A 151 -20.37 0.86 -4.39
C LEU A 151 -21.62 0.10 -3.88
N SER A 152 -21.45 -0.80 -2.90
CA SER A 152 -22.56 -1.58 -2.34
C SER A 152 -23.57 -0.73 -1.56
N GLN A 153 -23.11 0.32 -0.89
CA GLN A 153 -24.00 1.27 -0.20
C GLN A 153 -24.96 1.89 -1.21
N PHE A 154 -24.47 2.41 -2.33
CA PHE A 154 -25.30 3.03 -3.36
C PHE A 154 -26.23 2.06 -4.11
N GLN A 155 -25.83 0.81 -4.30
CA GLN A 155 -26.70 -0.20 -4.89
C GLN A 155 -27.88 -0.55 -3.98
N SER A 156 -27.70 -0.39 -2.67
CA SER A 156 -28.72 -0.64 -1.65
C SER A 156 -29.61 0.59 -1.39
N THR A 157 -29.09 1.81 -1.57
CA THR A 157 -29.84 3.07 -1.45
C THR A 157 -30.69 3.41 -2.68
N LYS A 158 -31.13 2.41 -3.47
CA LYS A 158 -32.12 2.64 -4.51
C LYS A 158 -33.46 3.00 -3.85
N GLN A 159 -33.71 4.31 -3.81
CA GLN A 159 -34.97 5.01 -3.52
C GLN A 159 -35.52 4.88 -2.10
N ASP A 160 -35.17 5.86 -1.25
CA ASP A 160 -36.21 6.49 -0.44
C ASP A 160 -36.85 7.61 -1.28
N PRO A 161 -38.19 7.64 -1.50
CA PRO A 161 -38.84 8.64 -2.36
C PRO A 161 -38.93 10.05 -1.77
N SER A 162 -38.22 10.35 -0.69
CA SER A 162 -38.45 11.56 0.10
C SER A 162 -37.26 12.49 0.02
N CYS A 163 -37.25 13.33 -1.02
CA CYS A 163 -36.94 14.77 -0.95
C CYS A 163 -36.49 15.29 -2.34
N ASP A 164 -37.42 15.47 -3.28
CA ASP A 164 -37.15 16.19 -4.54
C ASP A 164 -36.83 17.69 -4.32
N SER A 165 -36.84 18.17 -3.06
CA SER A 165 -36.67 19.59 -2.69
C SER A 165 -35.37 19.91 -1.94
N CYS A 166 -34.53 18.93 -1.62
CA CYS A 166 -33.21 19.18 -1.05
C CYS A 166 -32.18 18.78 -2.10
N GLY A 167 -31.57 19.78 -2.75
CA GLY A 167 -30.43 19.61 -3.64
C GLY A 167 -29.16 19.09 -2.94
N ALA A 168 -29.31 18.30 -1.87
CA ALA A 168 -28.23 17.62 -1.20
C ALA A 168 -27.83 16.41 -2.06
N SER A 169 -26.75 16.56 -2.82
CA SER A 169 -26.06 15.40 -3.41
C SER A 169 -25.81 14.37 -2.30
N PRO A 170 -26.18 13.09 -2.48
CA PRO A 170 -25.86 12.06 -1.51
C PRO A 170 -24.33 11.99 -1.36
N GLY A 171 -23.82 12.46 -0.22
CA GLY A 171 -22.40 12.47 0.07
C GLY A 171 -21.89 11.05 0.24
N TYR A 172 -20.72 10.73 -0.32
CA TYR A 172 -20.09 9.44 -0.06
C TYR A 172 -19.46 9.49 1.32
N TYR A 173 -19.72 8.48 2.14
CA TYR A 173 -19.04 8.33 3.41
C TYR A 173 -18.59 6.89 3.63
N PHE A 174 -17.52 6.72 4.40
CA PHE A 174 -16.99 5.42 4.80
C PHE A 174 -16.67 5.44 6.29
N ASP A 175 -17.33 4.56 7.03
CA ASP A 175 -17.11 4.41 8.47
C ASP A 175 -16.14 3.26 8.74
N PHE A 176 -15.05 3.58 9.44
CA PHE A 176 -14.06 2.63 9.95
C PHE A 176 -14.52 1.91 11.22
N LEU A 177 -15.70 2.27 11.77
CA LEU A 177 -16.30 1.66 12.94
C LEU A 177 -15.34 1.70 14.14
N ASP A 178 -15.12 0.56 14.79
CA ASP A 178 -14.29 0.38 15.97
C ASP A 178 -12.80 0.13 15.65
N ASP A 179 -12.38 0.35 14.40
CA ASP A 179 -10.96 0.27 14.06
C ASP A 179 -10.13 1.28 14.86
N ASP A 180 -8.90 0.91 15.20
CA ASP A 180 -7.99 1.74 16.00
C ASP A 180 -7.81 3.14 15.35
N PRO A 181 -8.20 4.24 16.04
CA PRO A 181 -8.27 5.56 15.42
C PRO A 181 -6.90 6.08 14.98
N GLN A 182 -5.84 5.67 15.66
CA GLN A 182 -4.49 6.07 15.32
C GLN A 182 -3.96 5.32 14.09
N ALA A 183 -4.23 4.03 13.98
CA ALA A 183 -3.94 3.26 12.78
C ALA A 183 -4.76 3.76 11.58
N VAL A 184 -6.01 4.18 11.80
CA VAL A 184 -6.84 4.82 10.76
C VAL A 184 -6.25 6.15 10.33
N ASP A 185 -5.77 6.99 11.24
CA ASP A 185 -5.09 8.24 10.86
C ASP A 185 -3.84 7.95 10.01
N CYS A 186 -3.02 6.98 10.40
CA CYS A 186 -1.87 6.52 9.62
C CYS A 186 -2.26 6.01 8.22
N LEU A 187 -3.34 5.23 8.12
CA LEU A 187 -3.90 4.75 6.86
C LEU A 187 -4.32 5.90 5.94
N ILE A 188 -4.99 6.90 6.50
CA ILE A 188 -5.48 8.06 5.73
C ILE A 188 -4.30 8.93 5.28
N GLN A 189 -3.29 9.15 6.14
CA GLN A 189 -2.03 9.78 5.74
C GLN A 189 -1.37 9.05 4.58
N TYR A 190 -1.33 7.72 4.64
CA TYR A 190 -0.70 6.89 3.61
C TYR A 190 -1.31 7.11 2.22
N PHE A 191 -2.63 7.24 2.11
CA PHE A 191 -3.28 7.45 0.82
C PHE A 191 -2.74 8.66 0.06
N TYR A 192 -2.33 9.72 0.76
CA TYR A 192 -1.84 10.96 0.15
C TYR A 192 -0.32 11.08 0.15
N ARG A 193 0.33 10.54 1.17
CA ARG A 193 1.76 10.75 1.39
C ARG A 193 2.61 9.57 0.94
N GLN A 194 1.98 8.42 0.66
CA GLN A 194 2.65 7.13 0.45
C GLN A 194 3.60 6.75 1.60
N ASP A 195 3.34 7.36 2.76
CA ASP A 195 4.04 7.20 4.02
C ASP A 195 3.08 7.64 5.14
N TYR A 196 3.36 7.28 6.39
CA TYR A 196 2.57 7.68 7.55
C TYR A 196 3.45 7.96 8.75
N ARG A 197 2.99 8.81 9.65
CA ARG A 197 3.65 9.07 10.94
C ARG A 197 2.65 8.84 12.06
N GLY A 198 3.16 8.41 13.22
CA GLY A 198 2.37 8.43 14.44
C GLY A 198 1.94 9.86 14.71
N SER A 199 0.63 10.09 14.82
CA SER A 199 0.15 11.36 15.31
C SER A 199 0.31 11.35 16.83
N CYS A 200 1.12 12.26 17.37
CA CYS A 200 0.95 12.71 18.74
C CYS A 200 -0.41 13.42 18.79
N TYR A 201 -1.41 12.80 19.41
CA TYR A 201 -2.66 13.47 19.69
C TYR A 201 -2.39 14.50 20.78
N SER A 202 -1.91 15.70 20.42
CA SER A 202 -2.19 16.85 21.29
C SER A 202 -3.64 17.23 21.02
N PRO A 203 -4.58 17.02 21.96
CA PRO A 203 -5.90 17.60 21.82
C PRO A 203 -5.66 19.10 21.80
N LYS A 204 -5.91 19.76 20.67
CA LYS A 204 -6.05 21.22 20.67
C LYS A 204 -7.35 21.50 21.42
N VAL A 205 -7.26 21.52 22.74
CA VAL A 205 -8.27 22.09 23.62
C VAL A 205 -8.42 23.53 23.17
N LYS A 206 -9.57 23.83 22.57
CA LYS A 206 -10.00 25.22 22.41
C LYS A 206 -10.19 25.75 23.83
N ASP A 207 -9.46 26.80 24.14
CA ASP A 207 -9.48 27.50 25.43
C ASP A 207 -10.91 27.76 25.91
N ALA A 208 -11.24 27.26 27.10
CA ALA A 208 -12.31 27.77 27.96
C ALA A 208 -12.06 27.35 29.42
N GLU A 209 -11.44 28.28 30.16
CA GLU A 209 -11.60 28.60 31.59
C GLU A 209 -11.70 27.49 32.66
N SER A 210 -10.63 27.41 33.48
CA SER A 210 -10.59 27.52 34.95
C SER A 210 -11.70 26.87 35.82
N CYS A 211 -11.37 25.91 36.69
CA CYS A 211 -11.11 26.15 38.13
C CYS A 211 -10.76 24.89 38.96
N ASP A 212 -9.72 25.06 39.79
CA ASP A 212 -9.35 24.57 41.14
C ASP A 212 -9.82 23.22 41.79
N ALA A 213 -8.82 22.64 42.49
CA ALA A 213 -8.76 21.76 43.67
C ALA A 213 -9.58 20.46 43.82
N GLY A 214 -8.85 19.35 44.04
CA GLY A 214 -9.35 18.18 44.77
C GLY A 214 -8.60 16.87 44.48
N HIS A 215 -7.70 16.47 45.37
CA HIS A 215 -6.88 15.26 45.31
C HIS A 215 -7.64 14.04 45.84
N GLU A 216 -7.89 13.02 45.02
CA GLU A 216 -8.11 11.63 45.48
C GLU A 216 -7.49 10.63 44.49
N VAL A 217 -6.54 9.83 44.99
CA VAL A 217 -5.86 8.77 44.26
C VAL A 217 -6.82 7.60 44.05
N SER A 218 -7.44 7.57 42.88
CA SER A 218 -7.95 6.35 42.25
C SER A 218 -7.04 6.03 41.07
N VAL A 219 -6.25 4.97 41.17
CA VAL A 219 -5.43 4.44 40.06
C VAL A 219 -6.39 3.87 39.02
N SER A 220 -6.92 4.75 38.18
CA SER A 220 -7.56 4.41 36.93
C SER A 220 -6.47 4.37 35.88
N LEU A 221 -6.25 3.21 35.26
CA LEU A 221 -5.36 3.01 34.12
C LEU A 221 -5.92 3.73 32.88
N SER A 222 -5.96 5.05 32.90
CA SER A 222 -6.16 5.90 31.73
C SER A 222 -4.84 6.57 31.39
N GLU A 223 -3.81 5.77 31.13
CA GLU A 223 -2.62 6.20 30.42
C GLU A 223 -3.00 6.27 28.93
N GLN A 224 -3.51 7.42 28.51
CA GLN A 224 -3.31 7.88 27.14
C GLN A 224 -1.83 8.21 26.99
N ASP A 225 -0.99 7.17 27.01
CA ASP A 225 0.39 7.30 26.54
C ASP A 225 0.30 7.55 25.04
N ASP A 226 0.86 8.69 24.62
CA ASP A 226 1.02 9.06 23.22
C ASP A 226 1.88 7.98 22.52
N ILE A 227 1.22 6.97 21.94
CA ILE A 227 1.87 5.97 21.10
C ILE A 227 2.39 6.74 19.88
N ASP A 228 3.69 6.91 19.73
CA ASP A 228 4.31 7.50 18.53
C ASP A 228 4.76 6.41 17.53
N ASP A 229 5.24 6.77 16.35
CA ASP A 229 5.89 5.84 15.40
C ASP A 229 7.18 5.21 15.94
N SER A 230 7.69 5.70 17.07
CA SER A 230 8.72 5.04 17.86
C SER A 230 8.23 3.76 18.56
N TYR A 231 6.91 3.53 18.63
CA TYR A 231 6.34 2.35 19.28
C TYR A 231 6.02 1.24 18.26
N PRO A 232 6.59 0.03 18.42
CA PRO A 232 6.36 -1.08 17.50
C PRO A 232 4.87 -1.45 17.37
N ILE A 233 4.07 -1.25 18.43
CA ILE A 233 2.65 -1.60 18.46
C ILE A 233 1.84 -0.81 17.41
N LEU A 234 2.19 0.45 17.13
CA LEU A 234 1.51 1.24 16.10
C LEU A 234 1.64 0.57 14.73
N HIS A 235 2.86 0.16 14.37
CA HIS A 235 3.12 -0.49 13.08
C HIS A 235 2.39 -1.83 12.95
N VAL A 236 2.25 -2.59 14.04
CA VAL A 236 1.46 -3.83 14.05
C VAL A 236 -0.03 -3.54 13.78
N ARG A 237 -0.59 -2.51 14.42
CA ARG A 237 -1.99 -2.10 14.19
C ARG A 237 -2.21 -1.63 12.75
N VAL A 238 -1.31 -0.81 12.22
CA VAL A 238 -1.36 -0.35 10.82
C VAL A 238 -1.22 -1.54 9.85
N TYR A 239 -0.37 -2.53 10.14
CA TYR A 239 -0.24 -3.74 9.34
C TYR A 239 -1.56 -4.52 9.26
N ALA A 240 -2.22 -4.74 10.41
CA ALA A 240 -3.50 -5.43 10.47
C ALA A 240 -4.59 -4.67 9.70
N LEU A 241 -4.64 -3.35 9.86
CA LEU A 241 -5.57 -2.48 9.15
C LEU A 241 -5.34 -2.49 7.63
N ALA A 242 -4.08 -2.46 7.19
CA ALA A 242 -3.72 -2.53 5.78
C ALA A 242 -4.13 -3.87 5.14
N GLU A 243 -4.02 -4.97 5.89
CA GLU A 243 -4.54 -6.27 5.48
C GLU A 243 -6.07 -6.27 5.37
N LEU A 244 -6.77 -5.73 6.37
CA LEU A 244 -8.23 -5.62 6.40
C LEU A 244 -8.78 -4.84 5.20
N TYR A 245 -8.11 -3.75 4.80
CA TYR A 245 -8.51 -2.91 3.67
C TYR A 245 -7.84 -3.26 2.34
N GLY A 246 -7.02 -4.32 2.31
CA GLY A 246 -6.41 -4.86 1.09
C GLY A 246 -5.37 -3.93 0.45
N ILE A 247 -4.59 -3.20 1.25
CA ILE A 247 -3.59 -2.22 0.79
C ILE A 247 -2.18 -2.82 1.00
N LEU A 248 -1.73 -3.61 0.01
CA LEU A 248 -0.50 -4.41 0.10
C LEU A 248 0.77 -3.56 0.33
N THR A 249 0.83 -2.38 -0.28
CA THR A 249 1.98 -1.49 -0.18
C THR A 249 2.10 -0.87 1.22
N LEU A 250 0.99 -0.49 1.85
CA LEU A 250 0.95 -0.05 3.25
C LEU A 250 1.31 -1.19 4.19
N LYS A 251 0.80 -2.41 3.94
CA LYS A 251 1.13 -3.61 4.73
C LYS A 251 2.64 -3.85 4.76
N ARG A 252 3.31 -3.72 3.61
CA ARG A 252 4.77 -3.83 3.49
C ARG A 252 5.49 -2.70 4.22
N LEU A 253 5.06 -1.45 4.02
CA LEU A 253 5.65 -0.29 4.68
C LEU A 253 5.56 -0.42 6.20
N ALA A 254 4.42 -0.88 6.73
CA ALA A 254 4.25 -1.08 8.16
C ALA A 254 5.18 -2.16 8.72
N LEU A 255 5.37 -3.26 7.99
CA LEU A 255 6.35 -4.29 8.36
C LEU A 255 7.79 -3.76 8.34
N GLU A 256 8.14 -2.95 7.35
CA GLU A 256 9.46 -2.32 7.24
C GLU A 256 9.72 -1.40 8.44
N LYS A 257 8.77 -0.51 8.76
CA LYS A 257 8.87 0.39 9.91
C LYS A 257 8.94 -0.37 11.22
N PHE A 258 8.11 -1.38 11.42
CA PHE A 258 8.18 -2.25 12.60
C PHE A 258 9.58 -2.84 12.81
N ASN A 259 10.15 -3.46 11.76
CA ASN A 259 11.48 -4.06 11.85
C ASN A 259 12.56 -3.02 12.14
N LYS A 260 12.45 -1.82 11.57
CA LYS A 260 13.35 -0.71 11.84
C LYS A 260 13.26 -0.28 13.31
N THR A 261 12.06 -0.06 13.83
CA THR A 261 11.81 0.33 15.23
C THR A 261 12.36 -0.73 16.21
N ILE A 262 12.15 -2.02 15.92
CA ILE A 262 12.71 -3.11 16.75
C ILE A 262 14.24 -3.09 16.71
N GLN A 263 14.87 -2.92 15.54
CA GLN A 263 16.32 -2.85 15.44
C GLN A 263 16.91 -1.65 16.19
N GLU A 264 16.24 -0.50 16.13
CA GLU A 264 16.64 0.71 16.87
C GLU A 264 16.53 0.49 18.38
N ASN A 265 15.42 -0.08 18.86
CA ASN A 265 15.24 -0.38 20.29
C ASN A 265 16.26 -1.39 20.81
N VAL A 266 16.63 -2.40 20.02
CA VAL A 266 17.69 -3.37 20.37
C VAL A 266 19.08 -2.69 20.38
N ARG A 267 19.32 -1.67 19.57
CA ARG A 267 20.57 -0.89 19.59
C ARG A 267 20.63 0.03 20.81
N ILE A 268 19.53 0.69 21.15
CA ILE A 268 19.42 1.56 22.34
C ILE A 268 19.59 0.73 23.62
N GLY A 269 18.95 -0.44 23.71
CA GLY A 269 19.12 -1.36 24.85
C GLY A 269 20.58 -1.82 25.03
N ARG A 270 21.35 -1.95 23.95
CA ARG A 270 22.79 -2.27 23.99
C ARG A 270 23.70 -1.08 24.31
N GLN A 271 23.22 0.15 24.19
CA GLN A 271 23.98 1.36 24.55
C GLN A 271 23.77 1.79 26.01
N LEU A 272 22.72 1.29 26.68
CA LEU A 272 22.45 1.55 28.09
C LEU A 272 23.06 0.50 29.04
N GLU A 273 23.68 -0.57 28.51
CA GLU A 273 24.55 -1.44 29.29
C GLU A 273 25.96 -0.83 29.39
N GLU A 274 26.12 0.18 30.24
CA GLU A 274 27.42 0.46 30.86
C GLU A 274 27.60 -0.40 32.13
N PRO A 275 28.85 -0.78 32.48
CA PRO A 275 29.11 -1.95 33.31
C PRO A 275 29.22 -1.56 34.78
N GLU A 276 28.10 -1.41 35.48
CA GLU A 276 28.12 -1.43 36.95
C GLU A 276 27.00 -2.31 37.50
N CYS A 277 27.29 -3.61 37.59
CA CYS A 277 26.93 -4.40 38.75
C CYS A 277 27.85 -5.63 38.80
N SER A 278 28.96 -5.46 39.49
CA SER A 278 29.59 -6.58 40.20
C SER A 278 28.53 -7.20 41.10
N ILE A 279 28.11 -8.46 40.89
CA ILE A 279 27.61 -9.35 41.94
C ILE A 279 27.62 -10.82 41.44
N ILE A 280 28.61 -11.53 41.98
CA ILE A 280 28.61 -12.92 42.49
C ILE A 280 28.34 -14.06 41.50
N ILE A 281 29.45 -14.65 41.04
CA ILE A 281 29.54 -16.08 40.69
C ILE A 281 29.34 -16.88 41.99
N ILE A 282 28.27 -17.66 42.07
CA ILE A 282 28.21 -18.81 42.98
C ILE A 282 28.59 -20.04 42.16
N ARG A 283 29.64 -20.72 42.65
CA ARG A 283 30.20 -21.96 42.10
C ARG A 283 29.21 -23.12 42.13
#